data_AF-A0A257GTH4-F1
#
_entry.id   AF-A0A257GTH4-F1
#
_cell.length_a   1.000
_cell.length_b   1.000
_cell.length_c   1.000
_cell.angle_alpha   90.00
_cell.angle_beta   90.00
_cell.angle_gamma   90.00
#
_symmetry.space_group_name_H-M   'P 1'
#
loop_
_entity.id
_entity.type
_entity.pdbx_description
1 polymer ?
#
loop_
_entity_poly.entity_id
_entity_poly.type
_entity_poly.pdbx_seq_one_letter_code
_entity_poly.pdbx_strand_id
1 'polypeptide(L)'
;MNTEKRTAAYWLLAAFFAAYVLFLYGPMLVIVVLSFQGPEGGLTFPMRGLSLHWFHKLAEGLGVVDIVAALYRSLGLGLTVMAFTVVFSVLAGLAFRKKLSGGNILFFTVVASLIMPSIIVSLGIGLEFRLLDGGIKKAMEAFGME
;
A
#
# COMPACT_ATOMS: atom_id res chain seq x y z
N MET A 1 -27.46 -3.32 -35.59
CA MET A 1 -27.25 -3.26 -34.13
C MET A 1 -28.61 -3.08 -33.47
N ASN A 2 -29.20 -4.15 -32.94
CA ASN A 2 -30.45 -4.05 -32.19
C ASN A 2 -30.14 -3.39 -30.85
N THR A 3 -30.61 -2.17 -30.64
CA THR A 3 -30.58 -1.53 -29.33
C THR A 3 -31.65 -2.21 -28.48
N GLU A 4 -31.30 -3.31 -27.83
CA GLU A 4 -32.16 -3.88 -26.80
C GLU A 4 -32.45 -2.80 -25.75
N LYS A 5 -33.73 -2.54 -25.51
CA LYS A 5 -34.16 -1.55 -24.51
C LYS A 5 -33.70 -2.04 -23.15
N ARG A 6 -32.71 -1.35 -22.57
CA ARG A 6 -32.22 -1.60 -21.22
C ARG A 6 -33.40 -1.66 -20.26
N THR A 7 -33.60 -2.81 -19.62
CA THR A 7 -34.68 -3.06 -18.65
C THR A 7 -34.56 -2.13 -17.44
N ALA A 8 -35.67 -1.87 -16.74
CA ALA A 8 -35.67 -1.03 -15.54
C ALA A 8 -34.67 -1.52 -14.46
N ALA A 9 -34.49 -2.84 -14.35
CA ALA A 9 -33.50 -3.47 -13.47
C ALA A 9 -32.06 -3.03 -13.79
N TYR A 10 -31.71 -2.86 -15.08
CA TYR A 10 -30.39 -2.37 -15.48
C TYR A 10 -30.13 -0.96 -14.93
N TRP A 11 -31.10 -0.05 -15.06
CA TRP A 11 -30.95 1.33 -14.57
C TRP A 11 -30.87 1.39 -13.04
N LEU A 12 -31.59 0.52 -12.35
CA LEU A 12 -31.55 0.41 -10.89
C LEU A 12 -30.18 -0.12 -10.41
N LEU A 13 -29.66 -1.18 -11.04
CA LEU A 13 -28.31 -1.69 -10.76
C LEU A 13 -27.23 -0.68 -11.13
N ALA A 14 -27.37 0.03 -12.25
CA ALA A 14 -26.43 1.06 -12.67
C ALA A 14 -26.40 2.24 -11.67
N ALA A 15 -27.57 2.69 -11.21
CA ALA A 15 -27.66 3.73 -10.18
C ALA A 15 -27.06 3.27 -8.85
N PHE A 16 -27.34 2.05 -8.42
CA PHE A 16 -26.75 1.47 -7.21
C PHE A 16 -25.23 1.37 -7.33
N PHE A 17 -24.72 0.85 -8.44
CA PHE A 17 -23.28 0.77 -8.70
C PHE A 17 -22.63 2.15 -8.73
N ALA A 18 -23.25 3.13 -9.41
CA ALA A 18 -22.76 4.50 -9.43
C ALA A 18 -22.73 5.13 -8.03
N ALA A 19 -23.76 4.90 -7.21
CA ALA A 19 -23.79 5.35 -5.82
C ALA A 19 -22.71 4.66 -4.96
N TYR A 20 -22.49 3.36 -5.17
CA TYR A 20 -21.43 2.61 -4.51
C TYR A 20 -20.02 3.13 -4.87
N VAL A 21 -19.75 3.35 -6.15
CA VAL A 21 -18.49 3.94 -6.64
C VAL A 21 -18.31 5.35 -6.08
N LEU A 22 -19.36 6.18 -6.12
CA LEU A 22 -19.33 7.53 -5.58
C LEU A 22 -19.08 7.52 -4.06
N PHE A 23 -19.66 6.57 -3.33
CA PHE A 23 -19.41 6.41 -1.90
C PHE A 23 -17.97 5.96 -1.62
N LEU A 24 -17.46 4.97 -2.36
CA LEU A 24 -16.11 4.43 -2.20
C LEU A 24 -15.04 5.48 -2.51
N TYR A 25 -15.20 6.22 -3.61
CA TYR A 25 -14.24 7.25 -4.03
C TYR A 25 -14.58 8.65 -3.52
N GLY A 26 -15.72 8.85 -2.88
CA GLY A 26 -16.19 10.15 -2.38
C GLY A 26 -15.16 10.86 -1.51
N PRO A 27 -14.57 10.21 -0.48
CA PRO A 27 -13.52 10.82 0.32
C PRO A 27 -12.28 11.21 -0.51
N MET A 28 -11.91 10.40 -1.50
CA MET A 28 -10.79 10.72 -2.41
C MET A 28 -11.12 11.95 -3.26
N LEU A 29 -12.34 12.05 -3.79
CA LEU A 29 -12.79 13.22 -4.55
C LEU A 29 -12.78 14.48 -3.68
N VAL A 30 -13.21 14.38 -2.42
CA VAL A 30 -13.14 15.48 -1.46
C VAL A 30 -11.70 15.93 -1.25
N ILE A 31 -10.76 15.01 -1.03
CA ILE A 31 -9.33 15.34 -0.87
C ILE A 31 -8.78 16.02 -2.13
N VAL A 32 -9.12 15.52 -3.32
CA VAL A 32 -8.72 16.14 -4.59
C VAL A 32 -9.27 17.55 -4.71
N VAL A 33 -10.55 17.77 -4.41
CA VAL A 33 -11.17 19.10 -4.47
C VAL A 33 -10.53 20.06 -3.47
N LEU A 34 -10.29 19.62 -2.22
CA LEU A 34 -9.63 20.43 -1.20
C LEU A 34 -8.15 20.73 -1.53
N SER A 35 -7.48 19.91 -2.33
CA SER A 35 -6.10 20.17 -2.76
C SER A 35 -5.94 21.43 -3.63
N PHE A 36 -7.04 21.91 -4.23
CA PHE A 36 -7.08 23.17 -4.99
C PHE A 36 -7.26 24.40 -4.11
N GLN A 37 -7.11 24.33 -2.80
CA GLN A 37 -7.24 25.52 -1.97
C GLN A 37 -5.94 26.35 -1.90
N GLY A 38 -6.07 27.62 -1.51
CA GLY A 38 -4.92 28.50 -1.26
C GLY A 38 -4.24 28.25 0.10
N PRO A 39 -3.25 29.08 0.46
CA PRO A 39 -2.54 28.99 1.76
C PRO A 39 -3.46 29.10 2.98
N GLU A 40 -4.58 29.84 2.86
CA GLU A 40 -5.58 29.97 3.93
C GLU A 40 -6.65 28.88 3.91
N GLY A 41 -6.55 27.93 2.98
CA GLY A 41 -7.43 26.76 2.88
C GLY A 41 -7.25 25.80 4.05
N GLY A 42 -8.37 25.26 4.54
CA GLY A 42 -8.38 24.22 5.58
C GLY A 42 -8.76 22.84 5.05
N LEU A 43 -8.58 21.80 5.86
CA LEU A 43 -8.92 20.42 5.51
C LEU A 43 -10.44 20.12 5.48
N THR A 44 -11.28 21.15 5.52
CA THR A 44 -12.74 21.05 5.60
C THR A 44 -13.42 22.04 4.66
N PHE A 45 -14.69 21.77 4.34
CA PHE A 45 -15.56 22.71 3.66
C PHE A 45 -16.11 23.76 4.64
N PRO A 46 -16.43 24.99 4.20
CA PRO A 46 -16.38 25.51 2.82
C PRO A 46 -14.97 25.87 2.35
N MET A 47 -14.71 25.70 1.04
CA MET A 47 -13.39 26.01 0.48
C MET A 47 -13.10 27.50 0.47
N ARG A 48 -11.85 27.86 0.80
CA ARG A 48 -11.37 29.25 0.80
C ARG A 48 -10.55 29.51 -0.46
N GLY A 49 -11.26 29.89 -1.53
CA GLY A 49 -10.68 30.16 -2.84
C GLY A 49 -10.26 28.91 -3.61
N LEU A 50 -9.88 29.10 -4.87
CA LEU A 50 -9.39 28.05 -5.77
C LEU A 50 -8.01 28.49 -6.28
N SER A 51 -7.00 27.63 -6.09
CA SER A 51 -5.59 27.93 -6.23
C SER A 51 -4.79 26.68 -6.58
N LEU A 52 -3.69 26.88 -7.30
CA LEU A 52 -2.69 25.83 -7.58
C LEU A 52 -1.47 25.93 -6.64
N HIS A 53 -1.62 26.64 -5.51
CA HIS A 53 -0.54 26.92 -4.57
C HIS A 53 0.16 25.65 -4.08
N TRP A 54 -0.61 24.67 -3.59
CA TRP A 54 -0.04 23.42 -3.05
C TRP A 54 0.62 22.56 -4.12
N PHE A 55 0.14 22.59 -5.36
CA PHE A 55 0.78 21.92 -6.49
C PHE A 55 2.13 22.56 -6.84
N HIS A 56 2.22 23.90 -6.81
CA HIS A 56 3.51 24.58 -7.00
C HIS A 56 4.47 24.31 -5.84
N LYS A 57 3.97 24.35 -4.59
CA LYS A 57 4.78 24.03 -3.41
C LYS A 57 5.27 22.58 -3.40
N LEU A 58 4.48 21.65 -3.93
CA LEU A 58 4.88 20.27 -4.15
C LEU A 58 6.03 20.17 -5.16
N ALA A 59 5.96 20.93 -6.26
CA ALA A 59 7.00 20.96 -7.29
C ALA A 59 8.29 21.67 -6.87
N GLU A 60 8.18 22.73 -6.06
CA GLU A 60 9.33 23.45 -5.46
C GLU A 60 10.03 22.64 -4.36
N GLY A 61 9.37 21.59 -3.84
CA GLY A 61 9.78 20.86 -2.66
C GLY A 61 9.32 21.58 -1.38
N LEU A 62 8.75 20.83 -0.44
CA LEU A 62 8.34 21.37 0.87
C LEU A 62 9.57 21.51 1.79
N GLY A 63 10.49 22.42 1.43
CA GLY A 63 11.68 22.76 2.23
C GLY A 63 12.57 21.55 2.55
N VAL A 64 12.44 21.01 3.77
CA VAL A 64 13.27 19.92 4.32
C VAL A 64 12.84 18.53 3.80
N VAL A 65 11.61 18.40 3.30
CA VAL A 65 11.05 17.12 2.85
C VAL A 65 11.06 17.05 1.32
N ASP A 66 11.95 16.22 0.79
CA ASP A 66 11.97 15.89 -0.64
C ASP A 66 10.91 14.82 -0.96
N ILE A 67 9.73 15.28 -1.39
CA ILE A 67 8.59 14.44 -1.73
C ILE A 67 8.87 13.60 -2.97
N VAL A 68 9.62 14.15 -3.92
CA VAL A 68 9.97 13.45 -5.16
C VAL A 68 10.92 12.28 -4.85
N ALA A 69 11.94 12.50 -4.03
CA ALA A 69 12.82 11.43 -3.56
C ALA A 69 12.06 10.38 -2.72
N ALA A 70 11.14 10.82 -1.85
CA ALA A 70 10.29 9.88 -1.10
C ALA A 70 9.44 9.01 -2.04
N LEU A 71 8.85 9.60 -3.08
CA LEU A 71 8.09 8.87 -4.10
C LEU A 71 8.95 7.82 -4.82
N TYR A 72 10.16 8.19 -5.26
CA TYR A 72 11.08 7.25 -5.90
C TYR A 72 11.50 6.11 -4.96
N ARG A 73 11.76 6.39 -3.68
CA ARG A 73 12.06 5.36 -2.69
C ARG A 73 10.88 4.41 -2.49
N SER A 74 9.66 4.93 -2.33
CA SER A 74 8.46 4.12 -2.18
C SER A 74 8.18 3.27 -3.43
N LEU A 75 8.36 3.84 -4.62
CA LEU A 75 8.18 3.13 -5.88
C LEU A 75 9.24 2.04 -6.05
N GLY A 76 10.52 2.35 -5.81
CA GLY A 76 11.60 1.37 -5.87
C GLY A 76 11.41 0.23 -4.87
N LEU A 77 11.05 0.55 -3.62
CA LEU A 77 10.74 -0.44 -2.59
C LEU A 77 9.55 -1.31 -3.01
N GLY A 78 8.45 -0.68 -3.44
CA GLY A 78 7.24 -1.38 -3.87
C GLY A 78 7.49 -2.33 -5.03
N LEU A 79 8.20 -1.88 -6.06
CA LEU A 79 8.57 -2.71 -7.22
C LEU A 79 9.49 -3.86 -6.84
N THR A 80 10.47 -3.61 -5.97
CA THR A 80 11.40 -4.64 -5.50
C THR A 80 10.66 -5.72 -4.73
N VAL A 81 9.84 -5.34 -3.76
CA VAL A 81 9.02 -6.28 -2.98
C VAL A 81 8.06 -7.04 -3.89
N MET A 82 7.36 -6.35 -4.80
CA MET A 82 6.46 -6.97 -5.77
C MET A 82 7.19 -8.03 -6.61
N ALA A 83 8.37 -7.72 -7.14
CA ALA A 83 9.14 -8.67 -7.96
C ALA A 83 9.50 -9.93 -7.17
N PHE A 84 10.02 -9.78 -5.94
CA PHE A 84 10.31 -10.92 -5.08
C PHE A 84 9.06 -11.73 -4.72
N THR A 85 7.96 -11.06 -4.33
CA THR A 85 6.71 -11.73 -4.00
C THR A 85 6.19 -12.53 -5.19
N VAL A 86 6.15 -11.96 -6.39
CA VAL A 86 5.68 -12.67 -7.59
C VAL A 86 6.56 -13.89 -7.87
N VAL A 87 7.89 -13.73 -7.87
CA VAL A 87 8.83 -14.84 -8.13
C VAL A 87 8.62 -15.96 -7.12
N PHE A 88 8.64 -15.65 -5.81
CA PHE A 88 8.50 -16.68 -4.78
C PHE A 88 7.11 -17.30 -4.75
N SER A 89 6.04 -16.52 -4.92
CA SER A 89 4.67 -17.05 -4.95
C SER A 89 4.43 -17.94 -6.17
N VAL A 90 4.98 -17.60 -7.34
CA VAL A 90 4.89 -18.45 -8.54
C VAL A 90 5.68 -19.75 -8.35
N LEU A 91 6.91 -19.69 -7.85
CA LEU A 91 7.72 -20.87 -7.57
C LEU A 91 7.06 -21.78 -6.53
N ALA A 92 6.52 -21.20 -5.45
CA ALA A 92 5.78 -21.93 -4.44
C ALA A 92 4.54 -22.60 -5.04
N GLY A 93 3.74 -21.86 -5.83
CA GLY A 93 2.57 -22.40 -6.53
C GLY A 93 2.91 -23.57 -7.46
N LEU A 94 4.02 -23.49 -8.19
CA LEU A 94 4.53 -24.58 -9.03
C LEU A 94 4.99 -25.79 -8.20
N ALA A 95 5.58 -25.57 -7.02
CA ALA A 95 6.00 -26.65 -6.13
C ALA A 95 4.80 -27.46 -5.62
N PHE A 96 3.70 -26.80 -5.27
CA PHE A 96 2.45 -27.45 -4.84
C PHE A 96 1.72 -28.22 -5.95
N ARG A 97 2.13 -28.08 -7.22
CA ARG A 97 1.58 -28.87 -8.33
C ARG A 97 1.97 -30.36 -8.23
N LYS A 98 3.13 -30.66 -7.63
CA LYS A 98 3.54 -32.06 -7.38
C LYS A 98 3.10 -32.46 -5.97
N LYS A 99 2.90 -33.77 -5.75
CA LYS A 99 2.62 -34.30 -4.41
C LYS A 99 3.78 -33.96 -3.47
N LEU A 100 3.59 -32.94 -2.65
CA LEU A 100 4.57 -32.48 -1.68
C LEU A 100 4.35 -33.25 -0.36
N SER A 101 5.36 -33.98 0.09
CA SER A 101 5.31 -34.64 1.39
C SER A 101 5.16 -33.58 2.50
N GLY A 102 4.13 -33.71 3.34
CA GLY A 102 3.80 -32.69 4.35
C GLY A 102 3.13 -31.43 3.81
N GLY A 103 2.69 -31.40 2.55
CA GLY A 103 2.11 -30.22 1.91
C GLY A 103 0.90 -29.61 2.63
N ASN A 104 0.06 -30.42 3.27
CA ASN A 104 -1.07 -29.92 4.07
C ASN A 104 -0.60 -29.15 5.31
N ILE A 105 0.43 -29.64 6.01
CA ILE A 105 0.97 -28.95 7.20
C ILE A 105 1.54 -27.61 6.76
N LEU A 106 2.38 -27.61 5.71
CA LEU A 106 2.96 -26.39 5.17
C LEU A 106 1.88 -25.39 4.73
N PHE A 107 0.84 -25.86 4.03
CA PHE A 107 -0.28 -25.04 3.59
C PHE A 107 -1.01 -24.39 4.77
N PHE A 108 -1.38 -25.16 5.80
CA PHE A 108 -2.06 -24.62 6.98
C PHE A 108 -1.17 -23.68 7.78
N THR A 109 0.14 -23.92 7.87
CA THR A 109 1.08 -22.98 8.52
C THR A 109 1.13 -21.65 7.78
N VAL A 110 1.18 -21.66 6.45
CA VAL A 110 1.16 -20.43 5.64
C VAL A 110 -0.16 -19.68 5.84
N VAL A 111 -1.31 -20.35 5.75
CA VAL A 111 -2.61 -19.72 5.98
C VAL A 111 -2.71 -19.14 7.39
N ALA A 112 -2.23 -19.86 8.42
CA ALA A 112 -2.21 -19.36 9.79
C ALA A 112 -1.36 -18.08 9.94
N SER A 113 -0.21 -18.00 9.26
CA SER A 113 0.62 -16.79 9.27
C SER A 113 -0.04 -15.57 8.61
N LEU A 114 -0.88 -15.78 7.59
CA LEU A 114 -1.58 -14.69 6.88
C LEU A 114 -2.69 -14.06 7.72
N ILE A 115 -3.23 -14.79 8.69
CA ILE A 115 -4.29 -14.32 9.61
C ILE A 115 -3.70 -13.44 10.72
N MET A 116 -2.38 -13.54 10.96
CA MET A 116 -1.73 -12.79 12.03
C MET A 116 -1.90 -11.27 11.83
N PRO A 117 -2.27 -10.53 12.89
CA PRO A 117 -2.40 -9.07 12.80
C PRO A 117 -1.10 -8.39 12.38
N SER A 118 -1.20 -7.36 11.54
CA SER A 118 -0.06 -6.60 11.03
C SER A 118 0.81 -5.98 12.14
N ILE A 119 0.22 -5.67 13.29
CA ILE A 119 0.93 -5.16 14.47
C ILE A 119 1.96 -6.17 14.98
N ILE A 120 1.60 -7.45 15.05
CA ILE A 120 2.50 -8.51 15.55
C ILE A 120 3.65 -8.70 14.57
N VAL A 121 3.36 -8.70 13.27
CA VAL A 121 4.38 -8.78 12.21
C VAL A 121 5.35 -7.60 12.32
N SER A 122 4.83 -6.38 12.44
CA SER A 122 5.65 -5.17 12.53
C SER A 122 6.53 -5.16 13.77
N LEU A 123 6.00 -5.54 14.94
CA LEU A 123 6.78 -5.63 16.17
C LEU A 123 7.83 -6.74 16.08
N GLY A 124 7.47 -7.89 15.53
CA GLY A 124 8.37 -9.03 15.32
C GLY A 124 9.58 -8.65 14.49
N ILE A 125 9.38 -7.98 13.35
CA ILE A 125 10.47 -7.50 12.48
C ILE A 125 11.37 -6.51 13.25
N GLY A 126 10.79 -5.57 13.99
CA GLY A 126 11.57 -4.60 14.77
C GLY A 126 12.41 -5.26 15.86
N LEU A 127 11.87 -6.26 16.55
CA LEU A 127 12.58 -7.07 17.55
C LEU A 127 13.70 -7.90 16.92
N GLU A 128 13.43 -8.51 15.76
CA GLU A 128 14.41 -9.29 15.00
C GLU A 128 15.62 -8.44 14.62
N PHE A 129 15.41 -7.27 14.01
CA PHE A 129 16.51 -6.36 13.65
C PHE A 129 17.31 -5.90 14.87
N ARG A 130 16.65 -5.63 16.00
CA ARG A 130 17.32 -5.25 17.25
C ARG A 130 18.21 -6.37 17.80
N LEU A 131 17.71 -7.61 17.76
CA LEU A 131 18.47 -8.78 18.21
C LEU A 131 19.63 -9.09 17.27
N LEU A 132 19.42 -8.98 15.96
CA LEU A 132 20.47 -9.12 14.96
C LEU A 132 21.56 -8.07 15.12
N ASP A 133 21.22 -6.80 15.28
CA ASP A 133 22.19 -5.71 15.53
C ASP A 133 23.03 -5.98 16.80
N GLY A 134 22.38 -6.35 17.90
CA GLY A 134 23.07 -6.72 19.13
C GLY A 134 23.97 -7.95 18.98
N GLY A 135 23.55 -8.95 18.21
CA GLY A 135 24.34 -10.13 17.89
C GLY A 135 25.56 -9.83 17.03
N ILE A 136 25.39 -8.98 16.01
CA ILE A 136 26.47 -8.55 15.11
C ILE A 136 27.51 -7.74 15.89
N LYS A 137 27.09 -6.81 16.75
CA LYS A 137 28.01 -6.04 17.61
C LYS A 137 28.87 -6.93 18.50
N LYS A 138 28.24 -7.88 19.20
CA LYS A 138 28.96 -8.85 20.02
C LYS A 138 29.93 -9.72 19.21
N ALA A 139 29.55 -10.08 17.98
CA ALA A 139 30.43 -10.83 17.10
C ALA A 139 31.64 -9.97 16.67
N MET A 140 31.43 -8.71 16.28
CA MET A 140 32.52 -7.80 15.88
C MET A 140 33.47 -7.51 17.04
N GLU A 141 32.95 -7.29 18.26
CA GLU A 141 33.74 -7.16 19.48
C GLU A 141 34.59 -8.42 19.75
N ALA A 142 34.03 -9.62 19.54
CA ALA A 142 34.76 -10.88 19.70
C ALA A 142 35.86 -11.09 18.64
N PHE A 143 35.75 -10.46 17.47
CA PHE A 143 36.79 -10.45 16.43
C PHE A 143 37.74 -9.24 16.53
N GLY A 144 37.62 -8.41 17.58
CA GLY A 144 38.53 -7.28 17.82
C GLY A 144 38.38 -6.13 16.82
N MET A 145 37.26 -6.07 16.10
CA MET A 145 36.91 -4.94 15.24
C MET A 145 35.94 -4.05 16.02
N GLU A 146 36.43 -2.90 16.49
CA GLU A 146 35.57 -1.82 17.05
C GLU A 146 34.69 -1.19 15.96
#